data_AF-A0A1J3DKQ9-F1
#
_entry.id   AF-A0A1J3DKQ9-F1
#
_cell.length_a   1.000
_cell.length_b   1.000
_cell.length_c   1.000
_cell.angle_alpha   90.00
_cell.angle_beta   90.00
_cell.angle_gamma   90.00
#
_symmetry.space_group_name_H-M   'P 1'
#
loop_
_entity.id
_entity.type
_entity.pdbx_description
1 polymer ?
#
loop_
_entity_poly.entity_id
_entity_poly.type
_entity_poly.pdbx_seq_one_letter_code
_entity_poly.pdbx_strand_id
1 'polypeptide(L)'
;MPLNTVVLAAVACLIVLYSPFAVGIRTGPGRITTGGSGGGGNGFSKLGPFMEAPEYRNGKECASSPVSRENVVSSSNDPSLVHIAMTLDSEYLRGSIAAVHSVLRHASCPENVFFHFIAAEFDSASPRVLSQLVRSTFPSLNFKVYIFREDTVINLISSSIRQALENPLNYARNYLGDILDRCVDRVIYLDSDIIVVDDISKLWNTTLTNSRIIGAPEYCHANFTKYFTTGFWSDPGLSGSFSGRKPCYFNTGVMVMDLVKWREGDYREKIETWMQLQKKRRIYDLGSLPPFLLVFGGDVEAIDHRWNQHGLGGDNVRGSCRSLHKGPVSLLHWSGKGKPWVRLDEKRPCPLDHLWEPYDLYEHKIERAKDQSLLGFSSLSELTEDSSFL
;
A
#
# COMPACT_ATOMS: atom_id res chain seq x y z
N MET A 1 34.53 -50.20 -38.92
CA MET A 1 33.32 -49.37 -39.15
C MET A 1 32.81 -48.90 -37.80
N PRO A 2 32.29 -47.66 -37.72
CA PRO A 2 32.55 -46.80 -36.56
C PRO A 2 31.30 -46.48 -35.72
N LEU A 3 31.57 -45.76 -34.63
CA LEU A 3 30.80 -44.61 -34.12
C LEU A 3 29.55 -44.81 -33.24
N ASN A 4 29.68 -44.25 -32.02
CA ASN A 4 28.73 -43.40 -31.31
C ASN A 4 27.32 -43.92 -31.00
N THR A 5 27.00 -44.03 -29.71
CA THR A 5 26.03 -43.10 -29.08
C THR A 5 26.11 -43.07 -27.55
N VAL A 6 26.77 -42.02 -27.06
CA VAL A 6 26.39 -41.14 -25.94
C VAL A 6 25.95 -41.78 -24.61
N VAL A 7 26.91 -41.84 -23.67
CA VAL A 7 26.66 -41.75 -22.23
C VAL A 7 26.20 -40.33 -21.92
N LEU A 8 24.94 -40.15 -21.53
CA LEU A 8 24.43 -38.87 -21.00
C LEU A 8 24.17 -39.02 -19.51
N ALA A 9 25.01 -38.33 -18.75
CA ALA A 9 25.01 -38.23 -17.32
C ALA A 9 23.65 -37.79 -16.79
N ALA A 10 23.12 -38.51 -15.81
CA ALA A 10 22.03 -38.06 -14.96
C ALA A 10 22.54 -36.91 -14.07
N VAL A 11 22.54 -35.69 -14.60
CA VAL A 11 22.59 -34.48 -13.77
C VAL A 11 21.20 -34.34 -13.16
N ALA A 12 21.09 -34.72 -11.89
CA ALA A 12 19.97 -34.38 -11.04
C ALA A 12 19.86 -32.85 -10.96
N CYS A 13 19.02 -32.28 -11.81
CA CYS A 13 18.69 -30.87 -11.75
C CYS A 13 17.76 -30.67 -10.56
N LEU A 14 18.35 -30.25 -9.43
CA LEU A 14 17.66 -29.67 -8.28
C LEU A 14 16.83 -28.47 -8.79
N ILE A 15 15.55 -28.71 -9.08
CA ILE A 15 14.56 -27.64 -9.24
C ILE A 15 14.32 -27.08 -7.85
N VAL A 16 15.15 -26.12 -7.45
CA VAL A 16 14.89 -25.27 -6.30
C VAL A 16 13.66 -24.43 -6.65
N LEU A 17 12.53 -24.81 -6.07
CA LEU A 17 11.29 -24.05 -6.07
C LEU A 17 11.51 -22.72 -5.35
N TYR A 18 12.01 -21.73 -6.07
CA TYR A 18 12.06 -20.34 -5.62
C TYR A 18 10.65 -19.76 -5.64
N SER A 19 9.96 -19.79 -4.49
CA SER A 19 8.83 -18.88 -4.21
C SER A 19 9.36 -17.46 -4.01
N PRO A 20 8.93 -16.44 -4.80
CA PRO A 20 9.32 -15.05 -4.59
C PRO A 20 8.24 -14.27 -3.83
N PHE A 21 8.75 -13.40 -2.97
CA PHE A 21 8.10 -12.66 -1.90
C PHE A 21 7.04 -11.67 -2.38
N ALA A 22 5.93 -11.60 -1.63
CA ALA A 22 4.99 -10.49 -1.69
C ALA A 22 5.38 -9.47 -0.60
N VAL A 23 5.77 -8.28 -1.02
CA VAL A 23 5.95 -7.11 -0.16
C VAL A 23 5.21 -5.97 -0.86
N GLY A 24 4.58 -5.07 -0.11
CA GLY A 24 4.04 -3.81 -0.65
C GLY A 24 5.19 -2.98 -1.15
N ILE A 25 5.24 -2.69 -2.45
CA ILE A 25 6.39 -2.01 -3.07
C ILE A 25 5.86 -0.90 -3.94
N ARG A 26 6.36 0.30 -3.67
CA ARG A 26 6.26 1.43 -4.60
C ARG A 26 7.25 1.23 -5.74
N THR A 27 6.88 1.52 -6.97
CA THR A 27 7.63 1.13 -8.18
C THR A 27 7.66 2.26 -9.18
N GLY A 28 8.70 3.09 -9.12
CA GLY A 28 8.84 4.21 -10.06
C GLY A 28 8.85 3.76 -11.54
N PRO A 29 8.23 4.53 -12.46
CA PRO A 29 8.37 4.27 -13.87
C PRO A 29 9.76 4.71 -14.36
N GLY A 30 10.29 3.96 -15.32
CA GLY A 30 11.49 4.32 -16.06
C GLY A 30 11.33 5.71 -16.71
N ARG A 31 12.43 6.46 -16.67
CA ARG A 31 12.61 7.80 -17.24
C ARG A 31 12.01 7.91 -18.65
N ILE A 32 10.84 8.57 -18.77
CA ILE A 32 10.35 9.03 -20.08
C ILE A 32 11.09 10.32 -20.40
N THR A 33 12.10 10.21 -21.25
CA THR A 33 12.70 11.37 -21.91
C THR A 33 11.76 11.85 -23.02
N THR A 34 11.09 12.97 -22.81
CA THR A 34 10.61 13.79 -23.93
C THR A 34 11.12 15.22 -23.74
N GLY A 35 11.75 15.72 -24.81
CA GLY A 35 12.45 16.99 -24.87
C GLY A 35 11.55 18.19 -24.58
N GLY A 36 12.17 19.24 -24.07
CA GLY A 36 11.49 20.44 -23.60
C GLY A 36 10.86 21.28 -24.70
N SER A 37 9.84 22.03 -24.28
CA SER A 37 9.79 23.47 -24.51
C SER A 37 8.93 24.11 -23.41
N GLY A 38 9.29 25.34 -23.04
CA GLY A 38 8.92 25.99 -21.78
C GLY A 38 7.45 26.38 -21.62
N GLY A 39 7.07 26.55 -20.35
CA GLY A 39 5.79 27.09 -19.91
C GLY A 39 5.50 26.65 -18.48
N GLY A 40 5.34 27.59 -17.55
CA GLY A 40 5.02 27.33 -16.14
C GLY A 40 3.66 26.67 -15.94
N GLY A 41 3.58 25.38 -16.26
CA GLY A 41 2.38 24.56 -16.12
C GLY A 41 2.20 24.10 -14.67
N ASN A 42 1.10 24.56 -14.08
CA ASN A 42 0.57 24.19 -12.77
C ASN A 42 0.72 22.68 -12.50
N GLY A 43 1.39 22.27 -11.41
CA GLY A 43 1.63 20.84 -11.10
C GLY A 43 0.36 19.96 -11.10
N PHE A 44 -0.81 20.59 -10.95
CA PHE A 44 -2.13 20.00 -11.14
C PHE A 44 -2.35 19.28 -12.49
N SER A 45 -1.81 19.78 -13.60
CA SER A 45 -2.12 19.23 -14.93
C SER A 45 -1.46 17.89 -15.22
N LYS A 46 -0.38 17.54 -14.51
CA LYS A 46 0.36 16.28 -14.72
C LYS A 46 -0.21 15.08 -13.97
N LEU A 47 -0.99 15.32 -12.92
CA LEU A 47 -1.57 14.27 -12.08
C LEU A 47 -2.95 13.79 -12.58
N GLY A 48 -3.47 14.47 -13.62
CA GLY A 48 -4.78 14.30 -14.21
C GLY A 48 -5.94 14.64 -13.26
N PRO A 49 -7.15 14.86 -13.79
CA PRO A 49 -8.29 15.24 -12.96
C PRO A 49 -8.92 14.02 -12.27
N PHE A 50 -9.45 14.25 -11.07
CA PHE A 50 -10.21 13.29 -10.29
C PHE A 50 -11.63 13.81 -10.12
N MET A 51 -12.62 12.95 -10.36
CA MET A 51 -14.01 13.24 -10.09
C MET A 51 -14.23 13.39 -8.59
N GLU A 52 -15.10 14.31 -8.21
CA GLU A 52 -15.58 14.40 -6.84
C GLU A 52 -16.28 13.09 -6.44
N ALA A 53 -15.91 12.54 -5.28
CA ALA A 53 -16.52 11.35 -4.73
C ALA A 53 -17.96 11.62 -4.27
N PRO A 54 -18.83 10.60 -4.26
CA PRO A 54 -20.13 10.72 -3.61
C PRO A 54 -19.99 11.18 -2.15
N GLU A 55 -21.00 11.88 -1.67
CA GLU A 55 -21.05 12.24 -0.26
C GLU A 55 -21.42 11.03 0.60
N TYR A 56 -20.60 10.75 1.61
CA TYR A 56 -20.80 9.66 2.56
C TYR A 56 -21.16 10.23 3.93
N ARG A 57 -22.24 9.71 4.52
CA ARG A 57 -22.80 10.17 5.81
C ARG A 57 -22.83 9.04 6.82
N ASN A 58 -22.73 9.39 8.09
CA ASN A 58 -22.88 8.44 9.19
C ASN A 58 -24.23 7.72 9.16
N GLY A 59 -24.20 6.42 9.42
CA GLY A 59 -25.38 5.62 9.76
C GLY A 59 -26.06 6.09 11.04
N LYS A 60 -27.28 5.59 11.29
CA LYS A 60 -28.10 6.02 12.44
C LYS A 60 -27.49 5.60 13.79
N GLU A 61 -26.71 4.53 13.76
CA GLU A 61 -26.01 3.90 14.87
C GLU A 61 -24.73 4.63 15.28
N CYS A 62 -24.24 5.56 14.45
CA CYS A 62 -23.07 6.34 14.76
C CYS A 62 -23.39 7.36 15.86
N ALA A 63 -22.63 7.32 16.96
CA ALA A 63 -22.77 8.28 18.03
C ALA A 63 -22.60 9.70 17.46
N SER A 64 -23.66 10.51 17.54
CA SER A 64 -23.61 11.91 17.15
C SER A 64 -22.86 12.65 18.24
N SER A 65 -21.56 12.92 18.04
CA SER A 65 -20.90 13.91 18.90
C SER A 65 -21.52 15.27 18.60
N PRO A 66 -22.14 15.97 19.57
CA PRO A 66 -22.76 17.27 19.35
C PRO A 66 -21.65 18.33 19.35
N VAL A 67 -20.74 18.28 18.37
CA VAL A 67 -19.86 19.42 18.12
C VAL A 67 -20.54 20.27 17.06
N SER A 68 -21.11 21.37 17.53
CA SER A 68 -21.69 22.46 16.77
C SER A 68 -20.92 22.72 15.47
N ARG A 69 -21.65 22.70 14.34
CA ARG A 69 -21.16 22.92 12.96
C ARG A 69 -20.64 24.35 12.68
N GLU A 70 -20.21 25.08 13.70
CA GLU A 70 -19.70 26.45 13.57
C GLU A 70 -18.28 26.46 14.15
N ASN A 71 -17.27 26.48 13.25
CA ASN A 71 -15.82 26.49 13.49
C ASN A 71 -15.09 25.14 13.60
N VAL A 72 -15.37 24.19 12.69
CA VAL A 72 -14.67 22.91 12.63
C VAL A 72 -13.30 23.04 11.95
N VAL A 73 -12.29 23.42 12.71
CA VAL A 73 -10.99 22.76 12.55
C VAL A 73 -11.18 21.40 13.19
N SER A 74 -11.43 20.35 12.39
CA SER A 74 -11.57 18.97 12.88
C SER A 74 -10.29 18.61 13.62
N SER A 75 -10.31 18.79 14.93
CA SER A 75 -9.17 18.47 15.78
C SER A 75 -9.00 16.95 15.71
N SER A 76 -7.78 16.50 15.43
CA SER A 76 -7.37 15.09 15.49
C SER A 76 -7.44 14.50 16.91
N ASN A 77 -8.04 15.22 17.88
CA ASN A 77 -8.08 14.87 19.29
C ASN A 77 -9.41 14.21 19.71
N ASP A 78 -10.38 14.03 18.81
CA ASP A 78 -11.66 13.40 19.15
C ASP A 78 -11.49 11.87 19.30
N PRO A 79 -11.73 11.31 20.49
CA PRO A 79 -11.54 9.88 20.76
C PRO A 79 -12.53 8.97 20.01
N SER A 80 -13.59 9.54 19.42
CA SER A 80 -14.55 8.80 18.59
C SER A 80 -14.07 8.56 17.16
N LEU A 81 -12.93 9.15 16.77
CA LEU A 81 -12.38 9.03 15.43
C LEU A 81 -11.66 7.70 15.21
N VAL A 82 -11.84 7.16 14.00
CA VAL A 82 -10.99 6.08 13.46
C VAL A 82 -9.85 6.74 12.70
N HIS A 83 -8.66 6.71 13.29
CA HIS A 83 -7.46 7.31 12.71
C HIS A 83 -6.81 6.34 11.71
N ILE A 84 -6.59 6.81 10.48
CA ILE A 84 -5.95 6.05 9.41
C ILE A 84 -4.73 6.82 8.91
N ALA A 85 -3.55 6.22 8.97
CA ALA A 85 -2.33 6.76 8.38
C ALA A 85 -2.08 6.12 7.01
N MET A 86 -1.76 6.95 6.03
CA MET A 86 -1.42 6.52 4.68
C MET A 86 -0.40 7.47 4.10
N THR A 87 0.48 6.97 3.25
CA THR A 87 1.39 7.84 2.50
C THR A 87 0.72 8.43 1.26
N LEU A 88 1.12 9.64 0.90
CA LEU A 88 0.55 10.37 -0.24
C LEU A 88 1.68 10.91 -1.12
N ASP A 89 1.73 10.44 -2.36
CA ASP A 89 2.70 10.90 -3.36
C ASP A 89 2.09 10.92 -4.75
N SER A 90 2.76 11.60 -5.66
CA SER A 90 2.33 11.78 -7.06
C SER A 90 2.21 10.46 -7.83
N GLU A 91 3.02 9.45 -7.51
CA GLU A 91 3.08 8.16 -8.21
C GLU A 91 1.91 7.23 -7.81
N TYR A 92 1.55 7.24 -6.52
CA TYR A 92 0.50 6.41 -5.92
C TYR A 92 -0.79 7.18 -5.66
N LEU A 93 -0.92 8.42 -6.13
CA LEU A 93 -2.09 9.26 -5.86
C LEU A 93 -3.38 8.55 -6.27
N ARG A 94 -3.44 7.96 -7.47
CA ARG A 94 -4.62 7.25 -7.96
C ARG A 94 -5.01 6.04 -7.09
N GLY A 95 -4.01 5.29 -6.60
CA GLY A 95 -4.23 4.23 -5.62
C GLY A 95 -4.75 4.77 -4.29
N SER A 96 -4.14 5.84 -3.79
CA SER A 96 -4.51 6.48 -2.51
C SER A 96 -5.95 6.99 -2.54
N ILE A 97 -6.37 7.63 -3.65
CA ILE A 97 -7.74 8.08 -3.86
C ILE A 97 -8.71 6.89 -3.86
N ALA A 98 -8.40 5.82 -4.59
CA ALA A 98 -9.25 4.62 -4.58
C ALA A 98 -9.33 3.95 -3.20
N ALA A 99 -8.23 3.92 -2.46
CA ALA A 99 -8.19 3.40 -1.10
C ALA A 99 -9.07 4.22 -0.14
N VAL A 100 -8.93 5.56 -0.15
CA VAL A 100 -9.79 6.48 0.62
C VAL A 100 -11.26 6.28 0.24
N HIS A 101 -11.56 6.26 -1.06
CA HIS A 101 -12.92 6.04 -1.55
C HIS A 101 -13.49 4.72 -1.06
N SER A 102 -12.70 3.64 -1.06
CA SER A 102 -13.13 2.34 -0.56
C SER A 102 -13.44 2.35 0.94
N VAL A 103 -12.62 3.02 1.75
CA VAL A 103 -12.87 3.17 3.19
C VAL A 103 -14.18 3.92 3.44
N LEU A 104 -14.36 5.07 2.79
CA LEU A 104 -15.57 5.89 2.99
C LEU A 104 -16.84 5.17 2.51
N ARG A 105 -16.74 4.42 1.41
CA ARG A 105 -17.87 3.68 0.84
C ARG A 105 -18.36 2.53 1.71
N HIS A 106 -17.48 1.92 2.51
CA HIS A 106 -17.80 0.73 3.31
C HIS A 106 -17.84 0.97 4.83
N ALA A 107 -17.43 2.15 5.29
CA ALA A 107 -17.56 2.52 6.69
C ALA A 107 -19.03 2.74 7.07
N SER A 108 -19.46 2.25 8.24
CA SER A 108 -20.78 2.58 8.79
C SER A 108 -20.82 4.06 9.24
N CYS A 109 -19.68 4.58 9.70
CA CYS A 109 -19.53 5.96 10.19
C CYS A 109 -18.40 6.71 9.43
N PRO A 110 -18.57 7.01 8.13
CA PRO A 110 -17.54 7.64 7.31
C PRO A 110 -17.13 9.04 7.79
N GLU A 111 -18.02 9.78 8.44
CA GLU A 111 -17.70 11.12 8.98
C GLU A 111 -16.80 11.04 10.23
N ASN A 112 -16.71 9.87 10.86
CA ASN A 112 -15.82 9.60 12.00
C ASN A 112 -14.43 9.08 11.56
N VAL A 113 -14.16 8.98 10.26
CA VAL A 113 -12.84 8.57 9.76
C VAL A 113 -11.95 9.79 9.62
N PHE A 114 -10.73 9.73 10.16
CA PHE A 114 -9.72 10.78 10.03
C PHE A 114 -8.47 10.24 9.32
N PHE A 115 -8.13 10.81 8.17
CA PHE A 115 -6.92 10.44 7.44
C PHE A 115 -5.73 11.32 7.81
N HIS A 116 -4.63 10.66 8.18
CA HIS A 116 -3.31 11.25 8.28
C HIS A 116 -2.51 10.87 7.05
N PHE A 117 -2.33 11.84 6.13
CA PHE A 117 -1.52 11.64 4.94
C PHE A 117 -0.08 12.05 5.20
N ILE A 118 0.87 11.21 4.84
CA ILE A 118 2.30 11.50 4.99
C ILE A 118 2.87 11.68 3.60
N ALA A 119 3.25 12.92 3.25
CA ALA A 119 3.74 13.28 1.93
C ALA A 119 5.22 13.69 2.00
N ALA A 120 6.02 13.24 1.05
CA ALA A 120 7.42 13.64 0.97
C ALA A 120 7.55 15.15 0.70
N GLU A 121 8.51 15.79 1.38
CA GLU A 121 8.79 17.23 1.22
C GLU A 121 9.06 17.62 -0.24
N PHE A 122 9.82 16.77 -0.95
CA PHE A 122 10.24 17.02 -2.33
C PHE A 122 9.46 16.20 -3.37
N ASP A 123 8.23 15.78 -3.05
CA ASP A 123 7.36 15.14 -4.05
C ASP A 123 7.14 16.06 -5.26
N SER A 124 7.07 15.47 -6.45
CA SER A 124 6.97 16.21 -7.72
C SER A 124 5.71 17.09 -7.83
N ALA A 125 4.63 16.75 -7.13
CA ALA A 125 3.42 17.53 -7.04
C ALA A 125 3.49 18.62 -5.96
N SER A 126 4.39 18.49 -4.98
CA SER A 126 4.36 19.16 -3.67
C SER A 126 3.20 18.71 -2.75
N PRO A 127 3.42 18.66 -1.42
CA PRO A 127 2.37 18.35 -0.44
C PRO A 127 1.12 19.25 -0.54
N ARG A 128 1.29 20.51 -0.97
CA ARG A 128 0.18 21.46 -1.11
C ARG A 128 -0.78 21.06 -2.23
N VAL A 129 -0.26 20.69 -3.40
CA VAL A 129 -1.10 20.26 -4.53
C VAL A 129 -1.78 18.93 -4.20
N LEU A 130 -1.05 17.99 -3.59
CA LEU A 130 -1.62 16.72 -3.13
C LEU A 130 -2.78 16.96 -2.14
N SER A 131 -2.60 17.88 -1.17
CA SER A 131 -3.65 18.26 -0.23
C SER A 131 -4.89 18.85 -0.93
N GLN A 132 -4.67 19.73 -1.92
CA GLN A 132 -5.76 20.33 -2.70
C GLN A 132 -6.51 19.30 -3.53
N LEU A 133 -5.82 18.34 -4.15
CA LEU A 133 -6.43 17.24 -4.91
C LEU A 133 -7.27 16.32 -4.01
N VAL A 134 -6.77 15.95 -2.83
CA VAL A 134 -7.56 15.18 -1.87
C VAL A 134 -8.79 15.98 -1.42
N ARG A 135 -8.64 17.28 -1.15
CA ARG A 135 -9.76 18.15 -0.75
C ARG A 135 -10.83 18.29 -1.84
N SER A 136 -10.42 18.44 -3.10
CA SER A 136 -11.38 18.54 -4.22
C SER A 136 -12.05 17.21 -4.52
N THR A 137 -11.35 16.10 -4.34
CA THR A 137 -11.90 14.75 -4.56
C THR A 137 -12.84 14.33 -3.43
N PHE A 138 -12.55 14.71 -2.19
CA PHE A 138 -13.35 14.38 -1.01
C PHE A 138 -13.61 15.61 -0.13
N PRO A 139 -14.58 16.48 -0.49
CA PRO A 139 -14.83 17.74 0.24
C PRO A 139 -15.14 17.56 1.72
N SER A 140 -15.86 16.48 2.06
CA SER A 140 -16.31 16.16 3.43
C SER A 140 -15.31 15.30 4.22
N LEU A 141 -14.13 14.97 3.66
CA LEU A 141 -13.15 14.14 4.35
C LEU A 141 -12.44 14.92 5.45
N ASN A 142 -12.39 14.34 6.65
CA ASN A 142 -11.51 14.79 7.72
C ASN A 142 -10.10 14.26 7.47
N PHE A 143 -9.15 15.17 7.19
CA PHE A 143 -7.76 14.77 6.99
C PHE A 143 -6.76 15.87 7.32
N LYS A 144 -5.51 15.44 7.53
CA LYS A 144 -4.33 16.30 7.65
C LYS A 144 -3.18 15.72 6.84
N VAL A 145 -2.46 16.57 6.10
CA VAL A 145 -1.24 16.20 5.38
C VAL A 145 -0.04 16.64 6.21
N TYR A 146 0.83 15.69 6.53
CA TYR A 146 2.08 15.88 7.23
C TYR A 146 3.24 15.81 6.24
N ILE A 147 4.19 16.72 6.38
CA ILE A 147 5.39 16.75 5.54
C ILE A 147 6.43 15.80 6.15
N PHE A 148 6.80 14.78 5.39
CA PHE A 148 7.88 13.87 5.72
C PHE A 148 9.18 14.40 5.15
N ARG A 149 10.06 14.82 6.06
CA ARG A 149 11.42 15.23 5.71
C ARG A 149 12.27 13.99 5.48
N GLU A 150 12.63 13.75 4.23
CA GLU A 150 13.32 12.53 3.80
C GLU A 150 14.74 12.42 4.37
N ASP A 151 15.34 13.56 4.73
CA ASP A 151 16.67 13.62 5.35
C ASP A 151 16.76 12.87 6.69
N THR A 152 15.62 12.69 7.37
CA THR A 152 15.51 11.91 8.60
C THR A 152 15.90 10.44 8.43
N VAL A 153 15.67 9.86 7.23
CA VAL A 153 15.85 8.42 7.00
C VAL A 153 16.82 8.11 5.86
N ILE A 154 17.06 9.03 4.93
CA ILE A 154 17.85 8.77 3.71
C ILE A 154 19.25 8.21 4.02
N ASN A 155 19.87 8.67 5.10
CA ASN A 155 21.19 8.21 5.54
C ASN A 155 21.18 6.85 6.24
N LEU A 156 20.01 6.27 6.51
CA LEU A 156 19.82 4.95 7.10
C LEU A 156 19.44 3.89 6.05
N ILE A 157 18.99 4.32 4.87
CA ILE A 157 18.63 3.41 3.78
C ILE A 157 19.90 2.83 3.16
N SER A 158 19.93 1.50 3.05
CA SER A 158 20.96 0.75 2.34
C SER A 158 20.42 0.33 0.97
N SER A 159 21.33 0.08 0.02
CA SER A 159 20.92 -0.37 -1.31
C SER A 159 20.11 -1.66 -1.22
N SER A 160 19.04 -1.76 -2.00
CA SER A 160 18.17 -2.94 -2.03
C SER A 160 18.32 -3.68 -3.35
N ILE A 161 17.84 -4.93 -3.43
CA ILE A 161 17.74 -5.66 -4.71
C ILE A 161 16.86 -4.89 -5.71
N ARG A 162 16.01 -3.97 -5.24
CA ARG A 162 15.16 -3.13 -6.08
C ARG A 162 15.31 -1.67 -5.67
N GLN A 163 15.72 -0.81 -6.60
CA GLN A 163 15.89 0.62 -6.34
C GLN A 163 14.62 1.30 -5.80
N ALA A 164 13.44 0.86 -6.22
CA ALA A 164 12.18 1.44 -5.74
C ALA A 164 11.90 1.17 -4.24
N LEU A 165 12.59 0.19 -3.63
CA LEU A 165 12.56 -0.05 -2.18
C LEU A 165 13.40 0.96 -1.39
N GLU A 166 14.18 1.80 -2.07
CA GLU A 166 15.03 2.83 -1.48
C GLU A 166 14.32 4.17 -1.35
N ASN A 167 13.08 4.30 -1.86
CA ASN A 167 12.29 5.52 -1.68
C ASN A 167 12.07 5.78 -0.18
N PRO A 168 12.51 6.94 0.37
CA PRO A 168 12.35 7.30 1.78
C PRO A 168 10.93 7.19 2.30
N LEU A 169 9.93 7.49 1.47
CA LEU A 169 8.53 7.46 1.86
C LEU A 169 8.02 6.03 2.18
N ASN A 170 8.74 4.98 1.75
CA ASN A 170 8.48 3.59 2.17
C ASN A 170 8.82 3.33 3.66
N TYR A 171 9.56 4.24 4.30
CA TYR A 171 9.98 4.16 5.70
C TYR A 171 9.21 5.11 6.60
N ALA A 172 8.34 5.96 6.04
CA ALA A 172 7.54 6.93 6.80
C ALA A 172 6.73 6.31 7.95
N ARG A 173 6.28 5.06 7.78
CA ARG A 173 5.58 4.31 8.84
C ARG A 173 6.40 4.10 10.12
N ASN A 174 7.73 4.13 10.04
CA ASN A 174 8.63 4.05 11.21
C ASN A 174 8.49 5.28 12.12
N TYR A 175 8.06 6.40 11.54
CA TYR A 175 8.10 7.72 12.16
C TYR A 175 6.69 8.21 12.55
N LEU A 176 5.64 7.39 12.43
CA LEU A 176 4.27 7.82 12.72
C LEU A 176 4.10 8.30 14.16
N GLY A 177 4.80 7.69 15.13
CA GLY A 177 4.79 8.13 16.51
C GLY A 177 5.33 9.56 16.73
N ASP A 178 6.20 10.03 15.84
CA ASP A 178 6.79 11.38 15.90
C ASP A 178 6.09 12.39 15.00
N ILE A 179 5.60 11.93 13.85
CA ILE A 179 4.98 12.78 12.81
C ILE A 179 3.56 13.16 13.22
N LEU A 180 2.79 12.23 13.75
CA LEU A 180 1.39 12.46 14.10
C LEU A 180 1.28 13.28 15.39
N ASP A 181 0.20 14.06 15.48
CA ASP A 181 -0.08 14.86 16.66
C ASP A 181 -0.09 13.97 17.92
N ARG A 182 0.46 14.48 19.04
CA ARG A 182 0.69 13.69 20.27
C ARG A 182 -0.58 13.09 20.89
N CYS A 183 -1.73 13.69 20.62
CA CYS A 183 -3.06 13.22 20.99
C CYS A 183 -3.51 11.95 20.24
N VAL A 184 -2.87 11.60 19.12
CA VAL A 184 -3.19 10.40 18.36
C VAL A 184 -2.51 9.22 19.04
N ASP A 185 -3.31 8.45 19.75
CA ASP A 185 -2.85 7.32 20.56
C ASP A 185 -2.87 5.98 19.82
N ARG A 186 -3.69 5.88 18.78
CA ARG A 186 -3.85 4.68 17.95
C ARG A 186 -4.02 5.08 16.50
N VAL A 187 -3.51 4.24 15.59
CA VAL A 187 -3.70 4.43 14.15
C VAL A 187 -3.79 3.09 13.41
N ILE A 188 -4.59 3.03 12.34
CA ILE A 188 -4.47 1.99 11.31
C ILE A 188 -3.54 2.52 10.23
N TYR A 189 -2.41 1.87 9.99
CA TYR A 189 -1.58 2.15 8.82
C TYR A 189 -2.06 1.32 7.62
N LEU A 190 -2.29 1.98 6.49
CA LEU A 190 -2.66 1.38 5.21
C LEU A 190 -1.70 1.82 4.09
N ASP A 191 -1.21 0.88 3.29
CA ASP A 191 -0.54 1.17 2.03
C ASP A 191 -1.53 1.74 0.99
N SER A 192 -1.02 2.49 0.02
CA SER A 192 -1.82 3.21 -0.98
C SER A 192 -2.42 2.34 -2.09
N ASP A 193 -2.15 1.03 -2.10
CA ASP A 193 -2.58 0.08 -3.14
C ASP A 193 -3.53 -1.00 -2.58
N ILE A 194 -4.43 -0.56 -1.71
CA ILE A 194 -5.45 -1.39 -1.07
C ILE A 194 -6.87 -1.00 -1.49
N ILE A 195 -7.81 -1.92 -1.29
CA ILE A 195 -9.25 -1.67 -1.31
C ILE A 195 -9.86 -2.33 -0.09
N VAL A 196 -10.56 -1.55 0.73
CA VAL A 196 -11.36 -2.04 1.85
C VAL A 196 -12.77 -2.37 1.33
N VAL A 197 -13.30 -3.53 1.71
CA VAL A 197 -14.64 -4.01 1.31
C VAL A 197 -15.51 -4.42 2.51
N ASP A 198 -15.14 -3.93 3.70
CA ASP A 198 -15.81 -4.18 4.97
C ASP A 198 -15.68 -2.93 5.85
N ASP A 199 -16.40 -2.88 6.97
CA ASP A 199 -16.36 -1.71 7.86
C ASP A 199 -15.01 -1.62 8.59
N ILE A 200 -14.25 -0.54 8.32
CA ILE A 200 -12.93 -0.29 8.89
C ILE A 200 -12.93 -0.22 10.42
N SER A 201 -14.06 0.11 11.05
CA SER A 201 -14.21 0.12 12.51
C SER A 201 -13.94 -1.26 13.13
N LYS A 202 -14.20 -2.35 12.39
CA LYS A 202 -13.91 -3.72 12.84
C LYS A 202 -12.41 -3.95 12.97
N LEU A 203 -11.60 -3.41 12.06
CA LEU A 203 -10.14 -3.46 12.17
C LEU A 203 -9.65 -2.55 13.32
N TRP A 204 -10.22 -1.34 13.42
CA TRP A 204 -9.90 -0.39 14.49
C TRP A 204 -10.08 -0.97 15.89
N ASN A 205 -11.16 -1.74 16.08
CA ASN A 205 -11.53 -2.36 17.36
C ASN A 205 -10.71 -3.62 17.70
N THR A 206 -9.70 -3.96 16.89
CA THR A 206 -8.75 -5.02 17.25
C THR A 206 -8.11 -4.71 18.61
N THR A 207 -8.17 -5.69 19.52
CA THR A 207 -7.54 -5.58 20.84
C THR A 207 -6.09 -6.03 20.73
N LEU A 208 -5.14 -5.16 21.07
CA LEU A 208 -3.72 -5.49 21.17
C LEU A 208 -3.42 -6.03 22.57
N THR A 209 -3.30 -7.34 22.71
CA THR A 209 -3.14 -8.02 24.02
C THR A 209 -1.66 -8.09 24.43
N ASN A 210 -1.38 -8.47 25.69
CA ASN A 210 -0.03 -8.79 26.18
C ASN A 210 1.03 -7.71 25.89
N SER A 211 0.65 -6.43 26.02
CA SER A 211 1.53 -5.29 25.73
C SER A 211 2.05 -5.21 24.28
N ARG A 212 1.43 -5.94 23.33
CA ARG A 212 1.74 -5.80 21.91
C ARG A 212 1.45 -4.39 21.42
N ILE A 213 2.33 -3.93 20.53
CA ILE A 213 2.38 -2.55 20.05
C ILE A 213 1.74 -2.45 18.67
N ILE A 214 1.83 -3.54 17.90
CA ILE A 214 1.21 -3.63 16.58
C ILE A 214 0.37 -4.90 16.46
N GLY A 215 -0.66 -4.84 15.63
CA GLY A 215 -1.40 -5.98 15.13
C GLY A 215 -1.38 -6.03 13.62
N ALA A 216 -1.20 -7.21 13.05
CA ALA A 216 -1.17 -7.43 11.61
C ALA A 216 -1.53 -8.89 11.27
N PRO A 217 -2.01 -9.18 10.05
CA PRO A 217 -2.15 -10.56 9.59
C PRO A 217 -0.81 -11.29 9.44
N GLU A 218 -0.64 -12.40 10.16
CA GLU A 218 0.59 -13.21 10.17
C GLU A 218 0.49 -14.45 9.27
N TYR A 219 1.46 -14.67 8.40
CA TYR A 219 1.54 -15.81 7.49
C TYR A 219 2.69 -16.74 7.86
N CYS A 220 2.49 -17.53 8.91
CA CYS A 220 3.49 -18.47 9.42
C CYS A 220 3.88 -19.60 8.45
N HIS A 221 3.12 -19.80 7.37
CA HIS A 221 3.48 -20.75 6.31
C HIS A 221 4.60 -20.21 5.38
N ALA A 222 4.87 -18.91 5.39
CA ALA A 222 5.97 -18.33 4.65
C ALA A 222 7.31 -18.70 5.31
N ASN A 223 8.32 -18.99 4.49
CA ASN A 223 9.66 -19.26 5.01
C ASN A 223 10.30 -17.96 5.51
N PHE A 224 10.25 -17.75 6.84
CA PHE A 224 10.76 -16.56 7.52
C PHE A 224 12.29 -16.37 7.33
N THR A 225 13.05 -17.47 7.28
CA THR A 225 14.51 -17.44 7.11
C THR A 225 14.93 -16.68 5.85
N LYS A 226 14.10 -16.73 4.81
CA LYS A 226 14.38 -16.09 3.53
C LYS A 226 14.38 -14.55 3.54
N TYR A 227 13.89 -13.91 4.60
CA TYR A 227 13.90 -12.44 4.72
C TYR A 227 15.26 -11.87 5.18
N PHE A 228 16.20 -12.75 5.54
CA PHE A 228 17.55 -12.40 6.00
C PHE A 228 18.61 -13.21 5.25
N THR A 229 19.83 -12.70 5.22
CA THR A 229 20.95 -13.33 4.50
C THR A 229 21.48 -14.55 5.27
N THR A 230 22.17 -15.46 4.59
CA THR A 230 22.88 -16.56 5.27
C THR A 230 23.83 -16.04 6.35
N GLY A 231 24.50 -14.92 6.08
CA GLY A 231 25.40 -14.29 7.04
C GLY A 231 24.72 -13.74 8.29
N PHE A 232 23.42 -13.42 8.25
CA PHE A 232 22.64 -13.10 9.46
C PHE A 232 22.41 -14.37 10.30
N TRP A 233 21.97 -15.46 9.67
CA TRP A 233 21.64 -16.70 10.36
C TRP A 233 22.86 -17.46 10.90
N SER A 234 24.02 -17.33 10.26
CA SER A 234 25.27 -17.92 10.74
C SER A 234 25.89 -17.18 11.93
N ASP A 235 25.35 -16.02 12.32
CA ASP A 235 25.83 -15.23 13.44
C ASP A 235 24.88 -15.36 14.65
N PRO A 236 25.30 -16.02 15.74
CA PRO A 236 24.47 -16.19 16.93
C PRO A 236 24.08 -14.86 17.60
N GLY A 237 24.91 -13.82 17.49
CA GLY A 237 24.60 -12.50 18.06
C GLY A 237 23.48 -11.78 17.32
N LEU A 238 23.32 -12.06 16.02
CA LEU A 238 22.25 -11.50 15.20
C LEU A 238 20.98 -12.35 15.28
N SER A 239 21.09 -13.64 14.96
CA SER A 239 19.97 -14.58 14.97
C SER A 239 19.37 -14.76 16.37
N GLY A 240 20.18 -14.57 17.42
CA GLY A 240 19.75 -14.56 18.81
C GLY A 240 18.70 -13.50 19.14
N SER A 241 18.50 -12.48 18.30
CA SER A 241 17.41 -11.49 18.44
C SER A 241 15.99 -12.10 18.39
N PHE A 242 15.86 -13.31 17.86
CA PHE A 242 14.59 -14.06 17.85
C PHE A 242 14.49 -15.10 18.99
N SER A 243 15.47 -15.17 19.90
CA SER A 243 15.47 -16.15 20.98
C SER A 243 14.22 -16.03 21.86
N GLY A 244 13.54 -17.14 22.10
CA GLY A 244 12.30 -17.18 22.87
C GLY A 244 11.05 -16.72 22.11
N ARG A 245 11.18 -16.28 20.85
CA ARG A 245 10.07 -15.87 19.99
C ARG A 245 9.75 -16.94 18.95
N LYS A 246 8.53 -16.89 18.42
CA LYS A 246 8.10 -17.71 17.27
C LYS A 246 7.80 -16.78 16.09
N PRO A 247 8.84 -16.28 15.38
CA PRO A 247 8.63 -15.26 14.37
C PRO A 247 7.88 -15.81 13.16
N CYS A 248 6.81 -15.13 12.78
CA CYS A 248 6.11 -15.32 11.52
C CYS A 248 6.29 -14.11 10.62
N TYR A 249 6.20 -14.31 9.30
CA TYR A 249 6.12 -13.19 8.38
C TYR A 249 4.77 -12.49 8.55
N PHE A 250 4.78 -11.17 8.57
CA PHE A 250 3.60 -10.34 8.39
C PHE A 250 3.92 -9.26 7.36
N ASN A 251 2.89 -8.83 6.64
CA ASN A 251 2.99 -7.72 5.70
C ASN A 251 2.82 -6.39 6.47
N THR A 252 3.65 -5.39 6.17
CA THR A 252 3.66 -4.09 6.86
C THR A 252 2.77 -3.03 6.20
N GLY A 253 1.95 -3.40 5.21
CA GLY A 253 1.03 -2.49 4.52
C GLY A 253 -0.36 -2.41 5.14
N VAL A 254 -0.65 -3.24 6.15
CA VAL A 254 -1.88 -3.15 6.95
C VAL A 254 -1.52 -3.45 8.41
N MET A 255 -1.58 -2.44 9.28
CA MET A 255 -1.24 -2.60 10.70
C MET A 255 -2.16 -1.77 11.58
N VAL A 256 -2.55 -2.29 12.74
CA VAL A 256 -3.08 -1.49 13.85
C VAL A 256 -1.90 -1.17 14.77
N MET A 257 -1.70 0.10 15.11
CA MET A 257 -0.54 0.54 15.88
C MET A 257 -0.99 1.32 17.13
N ASP A 258 -0.48 0.93 18.28
CA ASP A 258 -0.56 1.67 19.55
C ASP A 258 0.58 2.68 19.57
N LEU A 259 0.27 3.95 19.29
CA LEU A 259 1.26 5.01 19.20
C LEU A 259 1.74 5.48 20.57
N VAL A 260 0.96 5.27 21.64
CA VAL A 260 1.42 5.54 23.01
C VAL A 260 2.58 4.62 23.34
N LYS A 261 2.38 3.31 23.23
CA LYS A 261 3.43 2.32 23.49
C LYS A 261 4.57 2.40 22.47
N TRP A 262 4.27 2.78 21.22
CA TRP A 262 5.30 3.01 20.21
C TRP A 262 6.28 4.10 20.65
N ARG A 263 5.75 5.22 21.15
CA ARG A 263 6.54 6.36 21.65
C ARG A 263 7.26 6.02 22.94
N GLU A 264 6.59 5.41 23.92
CA GLU A 264 7.19 5.04 25.21
C GLU A 264 8.30 3.99 25.08
N GLY A 265 8.19 3.12 24.07
CA GLY A 265 9.13 2.03 23.84
C GLY A 265 10.24 2.35 22.85
N ASP A 266 10.38 3.60 22.37
CA ASP A 266 11.40 4.03 21.41
C ASP A 266 11.50 3.09 20.19
N TYR A 267 10.34 2.72 19.64
CA TYR A 267 10.27 1.70 18.57
C TYR A 267 10.85 2.19 17.24
N ARG A 268 10.85 3.51 17.01
CA ARG A 268 11.59 4.11 15.90
C ARG A 268 13.08 3.79 16.02
N GLU A 269 13.68 4.08 17.15
CA GLU A 269 15.12 3.93 17.41
C GLU A 269 15.56 2.46 17.30
N LYS A 270 14.71 1.53 17.79
CA LYS A 270 14.93 0.10 17.63
C LYS A 270 14.98 -0.31 16.15
N ILE A 271 14.07 0.22 15.33
CA ILE A 271 14.07 -0.03 13.88
C ILE A 271 15.31 0.58 13.23
N GLU A 272 15.64 1.84 13.55
CA GLU A 272 16.80 2.53 12.99
C GLU A 272 18.11 1.83 13.34
N THR A 273 18.23 1.25 14.55
CA THR A 273 19.40 0.46 14.95
C THR A 273 19.67 -0.70 13.99
N TRP A 274 18.62 -1.41 13.55
CA TRP A 274 18.76 -2.47 12.56
C TRP A 274 19.09 -1.94 11.16
N MET A 275 18.56 -0.78 10.78
CA MET A 275 18.89 -0.12 9.52
C MET A 275 20.35 0.34 9.48
N GLN A 276 20.87 0.90 10.58
CA GLN A 276 22.28 1.26 10.74
C GLN A 276 23.19 0.03 10.64
N LEU A 277 22.80 -1.08 11.27
CA LEU A 277 23.54 -2.34 11.18
C LEU A 277 23.58 -2.85 9.74
N GLN A 278 22.45 -2.82 9.02
CA GLN A 278 22.36 -3.19 7.62
C GLN A 278 23.32 -2.41 6.72
N LYS A 279 23.57 -1.12 7.01
CA LYS A 279 24.55 -0.32 6.27
C LYS A 279 26.00 -0.75 6.51
N LYS A 280 26.32 -1.22 7.71
CA LYS A 280 27.66 -1.71 8.06
C LYS A 280 27.89 -3.14 7.58
N ARG A 281 26.86 -3.98 7.65
CA ARG A 281 26.88 -5.39 7.27
C ARG A 281 25.54 -5.78 6.67
N ARG A 282 25.57 -6.30 5.45
CA ARG A 282 24.35 -6.74 4.76
C ARG A 282 23.74 -7.98 5.41
N ILE A 283 22.63 -7.79 6.13
CA ILE A 283 21.90 -8.81 6.89
C ILE A 283 20.53 -9.15 6.27
N TYR A 284 20.03 -8.33 5.37
CA TYR A 284 18.83 -8.59 4.57
C TYR A 284 18.90 -7.88 3.21
N ASP A 285 17.96 -8.21 2.33
CA ASP A 285 17.95 -7.73 0.95
C ASP A 285 16.76 -6.83 0.56
N LEU A 286 15.69 -6.89 1.36
CA LEU A 286 14.47 -6.13 1.14
C LEU A 286 14.57 -4.75 1.80
N GLY A 287 13.64 -3.84 1.45
CA GLY A 287 13.63 -2.45 1.91
C GLY A 287 13.16 -2.30 3.36
N SER A 288 12.04 -1.62 3.56
CA SER A 288 11.55 -1.26 4.89
C SER A 288 10.87 -2.39 5.68
N LEU A 289 10.82 -3.63 5.17
CA LEU A 289 10.15 -4.75 5.83
C LEU A 289 11.05 -5.47 6.87
N PRO A 290 12.28 -5.92 6.56
CA PRO A 290 13.06 -6.72 7.50
C PRO A 290 13.32 -6.05 8.87
N PRO A 291 13.54 -4.72 8.98
CA PRO A 291 13.62 -4.07 10.28
C PRO A 291 12.37 -4.25 11.15
N PHE A 292 11.16 -4.23 10.56
CA PHE A 292 9.94 -4.56 11.30
C PHE A 292 9.91 -6.01 11.75
N LEU A 293 10.34 -6.95 10.89
CA LEU A 293 10.40 -8.35 11.26
C LEU A 293 11.39 -8.59 12.40
N LEU A 294 12.52 -7.88 12.44
CA LEU A 294 13.50 -7.97 13.54
C LEU A 294 12.95 -7.44 14.87
N VAL A 295 12.19 -6.35 14.83
CA VAL A 295 11.65 -5.72 16.04
C VAL A 295 10.41 -6.45 16.57
N PHE A 296 9.51 -6.86 15.68
CA PHE A 296 8.18 -7.36 16.05
C PHE A 296 7.92 -8.83 15.74
N GLY A 297 8.79 -9.52 15.00
CA GLY A 297 8.57 -10.93 14.63
C GLY A 297 8.37 -11.82 15.86
N GLY A 298 7.15 -12.35 16.03
CA GLY A 298 6.73 -13.15 17.19
C GLY A 298 6.06 -12.36 18.32
N ASP A 299 6.05 -11.03 18.23
CA ASP A 299 5.46 -10.08 19.18
C ASP A 299 4.39 -9.19 18.49
N VAL A 300 3.70 -9.72 17.48
CA VAL A 300 2.57 -9.07 16.78
C VAL A 300 1.26 -9.63 17.31
N GLU A 301 0.22 -8.78 17.37
CA GLU A 301 -1.15 -9.27 17.59
C GLU A 301 -1.68 -9.85 16.27
N ALA A 302 -2.02 -11.14 16.29
CA ALA A 302 -2.48 -11.83 15.10
C ALA A 302 -3.87 -11.32 14.69
N ILE A 303 -3.93 -10.66 13.53
CA ILE A 303 -5.19 -10.22 12.91
C ILE A 303 -5.64 -11.25 11.87
N ASP A 304 -6.95 -11.46 11.74
CA ASP A 304 -7.53 -12.34 10.73
C ASP A 304 -7.06 -11.97 9.30
N HIS A 305 -6.71 -12.99 8.51
CA HIS A 305 -6.18 -12.83 7.14
C HIS A 305 -7.14 -12.13 6.18
N ARG A 306 -8.44 -12.06 6.50
CA ARG A 306 -9.41 -11.27 5.74
C ARG A 306 -9.02 -9.81 5.58
N TRP A 307 -8.25 -9.27 6.54
CA TRP A 307 -7.79 -7.89 6.54
C TRP A 307 -6.56 -7.62 5.68
N ASN A 308 -6.00 -8.63 5.01
CA ASN A 308 -4.91 -8.38 4.07
C ASN A 308 -4.80 -9.49 3.01
N GLN A 309 -5.63 -9.43 1.97
CA GLN A 309 -5.46 -10.28 0.79
C GLN A 309 -4.27 -9.76 -0.05
N HIS A 310 -3.06 -9.94 0.47
CA HIS A 310 -1.82 -9.41 -0.11
C HIS A 310 -1.31 -10.27 -1.28
N GLY A 311 -0.49 -9.65 -2.12
CA GLY A 311 0.17 -10.28 -3.26
C GLY A 311 -0.56 -10.09 -4.59
N LEU A 312 -1.66 -9.31 -4.63
CA LEU A 312 -2.45 -9.12 -5.85
C LEU A 312 -1.70 -8.33 -6.93
N GLY A 313 -0.59 -7.67 -6.56
CA GLY A 313 0.35 -7.08 -7.51
C GLY A 313 1.15 -8.10 -8.32
N GLY A 314 0.94 -9.39 -8.09
CA GLY A 314 1.49 -10.49 -8.86
C GLY A 314 2.93 -10.84 -8.50
N ASP A 315 3.45 -11.90 -9.13
CA ASP A 315 4.86 -12.28 -8.97
C ASP A 315 5.79 -11.25 -9.64
N ASN A 316 6.83 -10.85 -8.90
CA ASN A 316 7.85 -9.90 -9.33
C ASN A 316 8.73 -10.41 -10.49
N VAL A 317 8.67 -11.72 -10.78
CA VAL A 317 9.47 -12.40 -11.83
C VAL A 317 8.63 -12.74 -13.06
N ARG A 318 7.43 -13.32 -12.89
CA ARG A 318 6.58 -13.78 -14.01
C ARG A 318 5.39 -12.88 -14.33
N GLY A 319 5.09 -11.88 -13.50
CA GLY A 319 3.90 -11.04 -13.68
C GLY A 319 2.58 -11.79 -13.54
N SER A 320 2.59 -12.98 -12.93
CA SER A 320 1.40 -13.82 -12.83
C SER A 320 0.38 -13.24 -11.86
N CYS A 321 -0.89 -13.31 -12.25
CA CYS A 321 -2.02 -12.98 -11.38
C CYS A 321 -2.12 -13.99 -10.24
N ARG A 322 -2.34 -13.51 -9.02
CA ARG A 322 -2.58 -14.37 -7.85
C ARG A 322 -4.08 -14.44 -7.55
N SER A 323 -4.53 -15.58 -7.04
CA SER A 323 -5.85 -15.73 -6.44
C SER A 323 -5.88 -15.14 -5.03
N LEU A 324 -7.07 -14.94 -4.48
CA LEU A 324 -7.26 -14.64 -3.07
C LEU A 324 -6.79 -15.81 -2.20
N HIS A 325 -6.36 -15.50 -0.98
CA HIS A 325 -6.18 -16.49 0.07
C HIS A 325 -7.55 -17.07 0.46
N LYS A 326 -7.56 -18.27 1.06
CA LYS A 326 -8.81 -18.90 1.51
C LYS A 326 -9.41 -18.11 2.67
N GLY A 327 -10.74 -18.03 2.70
CA GLY A 327 -11.50 -17.42 3.79
C GLY A 327 -12.27 -16.16 3.37
N PRO A 328 -12.88 -15.47 4.34
CA PRO A 328 -13.57 -14.22 4.06
C PRO A 328 -12.60 -13.12 3.65
N VAL A 329 -13.12 -12.07 3.01
CA VAL A 329 -12.34 -10.95 2.49
C VAL A 329 -12.91 -9.65 3.02
N SER A 330 -12.06 -8.84 3.63
CA SER A 330 -12.38 -7.49 4.12
C SER A 330 -11.46 -6.42 3.52
N LEU A 331 -10.26 -6.82 3.05
CA LEU A 331 -9.31 -5.93 2.40
C LEU A 331 -8.51 -6.67 1.31
N LEU A 332 -8.46 -6.07 0.11
CA LEU A 332 -7.66 -6.49 -1.04
C LEU A 332 -6.39 -5.64 -1.12
N HIS A 333 -5.22 -6.25 -1.36
CA HIS A 333 -3.95 -5.53 -1.35
C HIS A 333 -3.06 -5.91 -2.54
N TRP A 334 -2.83 -4.96 -3.44
CA TRP A 334 -1.97 -5.08 -4.63
C TRP A 334 -0.48 -4.94 -4.31
N SER A 335 -0.07 -5.52 -3.19
CA SER A 335 1.32 -5.61 -2.79
C SER A 335 2.12 -6.34 -3.87
N GLY A 336 3.18 -5.71 -4.39
CA GLY A 336 3.97 -6.22 -5.51
C GLY A 336 4.21 -5.15 -6.56
N LYS A 337 4.68 -5.54 -7.75
CA LYS A 337 4.96 -4.60 -8.86
C LYS A 337 3.71 -4.18 -9.62
N GLY A 338 2.80 -5.11 -9.90
CA GLY A 338 1.63 -4.82 -10.71
C GLY A 338 0.64 -3.97 -9.95
N LYS A 339 0.27 -2.82 -10.51
CA LYS A 339 -0.77 -1.96 -9.94
C LYS A 339 -2.03 -2.04 -10.80
N PRO A 340 -3.22 -2.10 -10.17
CA PRO A 340 -4.45 -2.33 -10.90
C PRO A 340 -4.72 -1.22 -11.91
N TRP A 341 -4.52 0.06 -11.56
CA TRP A 341 -4.69 1.18 -12.48
C TRP A 341 -3.75 1.12 -13.70
N VAL A 342 -2.49 0.72 -13.50
CA VAL A 342 -1.53 0.54 -14.60
C VAL A 342 -1.99 -0.59 -15.52
N ARG A 343 -2.32 -1.75 -14.96
CA ARG A 343 -2.73 -2.93 -15.75
C ARG A 343 -4.05 -2.71 -16.50
N LEU A 344 -5.00 -1.99 -15.90
CA LEU A 344 -6.26 -1.60 -16.52
C LEU A 344 -6.04 -0.64 -17.69
N ASP A 345 -5.21 0.40 -17.53
CA ASP A 345 -4.92 1.36 -18.60
C ASP A 345 -4.15 0.71 -19.76
N GLU A 346 -3.23 -0.21 -19.45
CA GLU A 346 -2.49 -1.00 -20.42
C GLU A 346 -3.31 -2.13 -21.06
N LYS A 347 -4.60 -2.26 -20.71
CA LYS A 347 -5.53 -3.31 -21.20
C LYS A 347 -5.01 -4.73 -20.97
N ARG A 348 -4.29 -4.94 -19.87
CA ARG A 348 -3.77 -6.25 -19.41
C ARG A 348 -4.16 -6.54 -17.95
N PRO A 349 -5.44 -6.42 -17.57
CA PRO A 349 -5.86 -6.62 -16.19
C PRO A 349 -5.67 -8.07 -15.75
N CYS A 350 -5.27 -8.25 -14.50
CA CYS A 350 -5.55 -9.48 -13.79
C CYS A 350 -7.05 -9.53 -13.45
N PRO A 351 -7.67 -10.72 -13.32
CA PRO A 351 -9.10 -10.83 -13.03
C PRO A 351 -9.57 -10.02 -11.82
N LEU A 352 -8.73 -9.93 -10.78
CA LEU A 352 -9.06 -9.19 -9.56
C LEU A 352 -8.92 -7.68 -9.71
N ASP A 353 -8.22 -7.15 -10.73
CA ASP A 353 -8.06 -5.70 -10.94
C ASP A 353 -9.40 -5.00 -11.19
N HIS A 354 -10.38 -5.71 -11.75
CA HIS A 354 -11.74 -5.21 -11.91
C HIS A 354 -12.48 -5.00 -10.59
N LEU A 355 -11.99 -5.57 -9.47
CA LEU A 355 -12.51 -5.25 -8.14
C LEU A 355 -12.01 -3.90 -7.63
N TRP A 356 -10.91 -3.37 -8.19
CA TRP A 356 -10.38 -2.04 -7.88
C TRP A 356 -11.08 -0.94 -8.69
N GLU A 357 -11.43 -1.24 -9.94
CA GLU A 357 -12.01 -0.29 -10.91
C GLU A 357 -13.22 0.53 -10.42
N PRO A 358 -14.17 0.00 -9.61
CA PRO A 358 -15.30 0.77 -9.09
C PRO A 358 -14.93 1.90 -8.12
N TYR A 359 -13.70 1.89 -7.59
CA TYR A 359 -13.21 2.91 -6.66
C TYR A 359 -12.34 3.96 -7.35
N ASP A 360 -12.01 3.75 -8.63
CA ASP A 360 -11.21 4.65 -9.43
C ASP A 360 -11.99 5.89 -9.88
N LEU A 361 -11.66 7.03 -9.27
CA LEU A 361 -12.24 8.34 -9.55
C LEU A 361 -11.45 9.14 -10.62
N TYR A 362 -10.46 8.52 -11.27
CA TYR A 362 -9.67 9.20 -12.30
C TYR A 362 -10.48 9.43 -13.59
N GLU A 363 -10.47 10.66 -14.13
CA GLU A 363 -11.43 11.12 -15.15
C GLU A 363 -11.24 10.56 -16.58
N HIS A 364 -10.13 9.86 -16.88
CA HIS A 364 -9.90 9.23 -18.21
C HIS A 364 -10.94 8.16 -18.62
N LYS A 365 -11.99 7.94 -17.81
CA LYS A 365 -13.17 7.15 -18.18
C LYS A 365 -14.12 7.89 -19.14
N ILE A 366 -14.16 9.22 -19.15
CA ILE A 366 -15.12 9.99 -19.97
C ILE A 366 -14.73 10.01 -21.46
N GLU A 367 -13.43 10.07 -21.78
CA GLU A 367 -12.97 9.99 -23.18
C GLU A 367 -13.23 8.60 -23.78
N ARG A 368 -13.08 7.52 -22.98
CA ARG A 368 -13.35 6.13 -23.42
C ARG A 368 -14.82 5.88 -23.72
N ALA A 369 -15.74 6.42 -22.92
CA ALA A 369 -17.18 6.33 -23.18
C ALA A 369 -17.60 7.15 -24.41
N LYS A 370 -16.95 8.32 -24.64
CA LYS A 370 -17.17 9.12 -25.85
C LYS A 370 -16.63 8.43 -27.09
N ASP A 371 -15.43 7.84 -27.05
CA ASP A 371 -14.87 7.06 -28.17
C ASP A 371 -15.70 5.81 -28.50
N GLN A 372 -16.18 5.07 -27.49
CA GLN A 372 -17.10 3.94 -27.72
C GLN A 372 -18.47 4.40 -28.25
N SER A 373 -18.98 5.55 -27.82
CA SER A 373 -20.21 6.11 -28.37
C SER A 373 -20.04 6.60 -29.82
N LEU A 374 -18.90 7.21 -30.16
CA LEU A 374 -18.56 7.65 -31.52
C LEU A 374 -18.36 6.48 -32.48
N LEU A 375 -17.74 5.39 -32.02
CA LEU A 375 -17.66 4.12 -32.77
C LEU A 375 -19.04 3.44 -32.90
N GLY A 376 -19.91 3.57 -31.91
CA GLY A 376 -21.29 3.07 -31.94
C GLY A 376 -22.21 3.79 -32.92
N PHE A 377 -21.96 5.07 -33.21
CA PHE A 377 -22.71 5.83 -34.23
C PHE A 377 -22.20 5.60 -35.66
N SER A 378 -20.96 5.15 -35.84
CA SER A 378 -20.42 4.77 -37.16
C SER A 378 -20.89 3.39 -37.63
N SER A 379 -21.35 2.52 -36.72
CA SER A 379 -21.78 1.16 -37.05
C SER A 379 -23.27 1.03 -37.41
N LEU A 380 -24.07 2.10 -37.25
CA LEU A 380 -25.51 2.09 -37.53
C LEU A 380 -25.88 2.62 -38.92
N SER A 381 -24.91 3.10 -39.70
CA SER A 381 -25.11 3.54 -41.09
C SER A 381 -24.73 2.51 -42.16
N GLU A 382 -24.30 1.29 -41.78
CA GLU A 382 -23.84 0.25 -42.70
C GLU A 382 -24.67 -1.06 -42.66
N LEU A 383 -25.88 -1.05 -42.09
CA LEU A 383 -26.72 -2.26 -42.00
C LEU A 383 -28.11 -2.13 -42.66
N THR A 384 -28.26 -1.26 -43.65
CA THR A 384 -29.46 -1.24 -44.50
C THR A 384 -29.08 -1.36 -45.97
N GLU A 385 -28.59 -2.52 -46.38
CA GLU A 385 -28.66 -3.04 -47.76
C GLU A 385 -28.07 -4.46 -47.75
N ASP A 386 -28.91 -5.48 -47.54
CA ASP A 386 -29.11 -6.44 -48.63
C ASP A 386 -30.23 -7.43 -48.28
N SER A 387 -31.25 -7.39 -49.12
CA SER A 387 -32.33 -8.35 -49.20
C SER A 387 -32.06 -9.28 -50.38
N SER A 388 -31.66 -10.53 -50.17
CA SER A 388 -31.99 -11.64 -51.09
C SER A 388 -31.50 -13.01 -50.59
N PHE A 389 -32.48 -13.87 -50.33
CA PHE A 389 -32.60 -15.29 -50.72
C PHE A 389 -31.45 -16.30 -50.54
N LEU A 390 -31.83 -17.38 -49.82
CA LEU A 390 -31.30 -18.75 -49.64
C LEU A 390 -30.22 -18.98 -48.57
#